data_AF-A0AAP3ZZN7-F1
#
_entry.id   AF-A0AAP3ZZN7-F1
#
_cell.length_a   1.000
_cell.length_b   1.000
_cell.length_c   1.000
_cell.angle_alpha   90.00
_cell.angle_beta   90.00
_cell.angle_gamma   90.00
#
_symmetry.space_group_name_H-M   'P 1'
#
loop_
_entity.id
_entity.type
_entity.pdbx_description
1 polymer ?
#
loop_
_entity_poly.entity_id
_entity_poly.type
_entity_poly.pdbx_seq_one_letter_code
_entity_poly.pdbx_strand_id
1 'polypeptide(L)'
;MTAIEDAIRAIVAEEVAAAEQRIMALLPAHVDRTLDVREAAKHIGISEKLIYSLCKTNDIPHERYGVSGSRRPTIKIRLSDLEAWRAEQRAKK
;
A
#
# COMPACT_ATOMS: atom_id res chain seq x y z
N MET A 1 29.72 0.38 -31.15
CA MET A 1 29.92 -0.02 -29.75
C MET A 1 30.92 -1.16 -29.75
N THR A 2 31.92 -1.06 -28.89
CA THR A 2 33.01 -2.05 -28.83
C THR A 2 32.60 -3.22 -27.94
N ALA A 3 33.11 -4.43 -28.22
CA ALA A 3 32.79 -5.62 -27.44
C ALA A 3 33.08 -5.46 -25.93
N ILE A 4 34.01 -4.56 -25.59
CA ILE A 4 34.35 -4.22 -24.21
C ILE A 4 33.24 -3.38 -23.55
N GLU A 5 32.67 -2.40 -24.26
CA GLU A 5 31.55 -1.61 -23.75
C GLU A 5 30.31 -2.47 -23.47
N ASP A 6 30.04 -3.43 -24.36
CA ASP A 6 28.92 -4.36 -24.20
C ASP A 6 29.14 -5.29 -23.00
N ALA A 7 30.36 -5.79 -22.81
CA ALA A 7 30.72 -6.60 -21.65
C ALA A 7 30.60 -5.82 -20.34
N ILE A 8 31.06 -4.56 -20.30
CA ILE A 8 30.92 -3.69 -19.12
C ILE A 8 29.44 -3.45 -18.81
N ARG A 9 28.61 -3.18 -19.83
CA ARG A 9 27.19 -2.93 -19.64
C ARG A 9 26.47 -4.16 -19.09
N ALA A 10 26.82 -5.35 -19.55
CA ALA A 10 26.27 -6.60 -19.05
C ALA A 10 26.61 -6.82 -17.56
N ILE A 11 27.89 -6.63 -17.19
CA ILE A 11 28.34 -6.74 -15.79
C ILE A 11 27.61 -5.74 -14.90
N VAL A 12 27.50 -4.47 -15.33
CA VAL A 12 26.80 -3.45 -14.55
C VAL A 12 25.32 -3.80 -14.38
N ALA A 13 24.65 -4.27 -15.43
CA ALA A 13 23.24 -4.65 -15.34
C ALA A 13 23.01 -5.80 -14.35
N GLU A 14 23.89 -6.81 -14.37
CA GLU A 14 23.84 -7.95 -13.45
C GLU A 14 24.05 -7.52 -11.99
N GLU A 15 25.08 -6.72 -11.73
CA GLU A 15 25.39 -6.23 -10.38
C GLU A 15 24.31 -5.29 -9.82
N VAL A 16 23.72 -4.45 -10.67
CA VAL A 16 22.60 -3.58 -10.29
C VAL A 16 21.38 -4.43 -9.90
N ALA A 17 21.03 -5.44 -10.71
CA ALA A 17 19.92 -6.33 -10.39
C ALA A 17 20.16 -7.09 -9.06
N ALA A 18 21.38 -7.57 -8.83
CA ALA A 18 21.75 -8.23 -7.59
C ALA A 18 21.72 -7.28 -6.37
N ALA A 19 22.08 -6.00 -6.55
CA ALA A 19 21.99 -4.99 -5.52
C ALA A 19 20.53 -4.63 -5.20
N GLU A 20 19.68 -4.47 -6.20
CA GLU A 20 18.25 -4.20 -6.04
C GLU A 20 17.54 -5.32 -5.27
N GLN A 21 17.81 -6.59 -5.61
CA GLN A 21 17.25 -7.74 -4.89
C GLN A 21 17.68 -7.75 -3.41
N ARG A 22 18.95 -7.45 -3.11
CA ARG A 22 19.44 -7.35 -1.73
C ARG A 22 18.79 -6.20 -0.98
N ILE A 23 18.67 -5.03 -1.59
CA ILE A 23 18.00 -3.87 -1.00
C ILE A 23 16.54 -4.22 -0.70
N MET A 24 15.83 -4.84 -1.64
CA MET A 24 14.43 -5.21 -1.46
C MET A 24 14.24 -6.28 -0.38
N ALA A 25 15.18 -7.21 -0.23
CA ALA A 25 15.16 -8.22 0.82
C ALA A 25 15.49 -7.65 2.22
N LEU A 26 16.29 -6.57 2.27
CA LEU A 26 16.69 -5.89 3.51
C LEU A 26 15.72 -4.80 3.93
N LEU A 27 14.94 -4.25 2.99
CA LEU A 27 13.79 -3.44 3.34
C LEU A 27 12.88 -4.33 4.18
N PRO A 28 12.57 -3.96 5.44
CA PRO A 28 11.60 -4.71 6.22
C PRO A 28 10.37 -4.79 5.33
N ALA A 29 9.90 -6.01 5.01
CA ALA A 29 8.70 -6.24 4.21
C ALA A 29 7.67 -5.22 4.70
N HIS A 30 7.46 -4.14 3.91
CA HIS A 30 7.01 -2.86 4.45
C HIS A 30 5.86 -3.15 5.39
N VAL A 31 6.07 -3.00 6.70
CA VAL A 31 5.03 -3.32 7.67
C VAL A 31 3.99 -2.25 7.43
N ASP A 32 3.03 -2.61 6.60
CA ASP A 32 2.04 -1.70 6.11
C ASP A 32 1.26 -1.21 7.32
N ARG A 33 1.23 0.11 7.47
CA ARG A 33 0.64 0.69 8.66
C ARG A 33 -0.86 0.49 8.57
N THR A 34 -1.42 -0.18 9.56
CA THR A 34 -2.86 -0.29 9.69
C THR A 34 -3.42 0.92 10.44
N LEU A 35 -4.40 1.57 9.83
CA LEU A 35 -5.12 2.73 10.34
C LEU A 35 -6.51 2.32 10.85
N ASP A 36 -7.01 3.00 11.87
CA ASP A 36 -8.45 3.03 12.13
C ASP A 36 -9.18 4.03 11.20
N VAL A 37 -10.51 4.06 11.29
CA VAL A 37 -11.35 4.94 10.46
C VAL A 37 -11.02 6.42 10.64
N ARG A 38 -10.73 6.85 11.87
CA ARG A 38 -10.42 8.24 12.19
C ARG A 38 -9.06 8.63 11.64
N GLU A 39 -8.07 7.76 11.79
CA GLU A 39 -6.74 7.94 11.21
C GLU A 39 -6.80 8.00 9.68
N ALA A 40 -7.54 7.09 9.04
CA ALA A 40 -7.73 7.07 7.59
C ALA A 40 -8.39 8.36 7.08
N ALA A 41 -9.48 8.78 7.73
CA ALA A 41 -10.20 10.02 7.42
C ALA A 41 -9.28 11.25 7.49
N LYS A 42 -8.48 11.34 8.56
CA LYS A 42 -7.50 12.42 8.75
C LYS A 42 -6.39 12.36 7.70
N HIS A 43 -5.91 11.17 7.33
CA HIS A 43 -4.82 10.98 6.39
C HIS A 43 -5.13 11.52 4.99
N ILE A 44 -6.33 11.22 4.46
CA ILE A 44 -6.73 11.68 3.12
C ILE A 44 -7.59 12.96 3.13
N GLY A 45 -7.94 13.48 4.30
CA GLY A 45 -8.66 14.74 4.45
C GLY A 45 -10.16 14.66 4.14
N ILE A 46 -10.83 13.56 4.51
CA ILE A 46 -12.28 13.38 4.31
C ILE A 46 -13.00 13.09 5.63
N SER A 47 -14.34 13.06 5.59
CA SER A 47 -15.14 12.71 6.77
C SER A 47 -15.02 11.24 7.16
N GLU A 48 -15.03 10.92 8.45
CA GLU A 48 -15.11 9.54 8.96
C GLU A 48 -16.35 8.81 8.42
N LYS A 49 -17.47 9.53 8.29
CA LYS A 49 -18.71 8.99 7.71
C LYS A 49 -18.52 8.46 6.29
N LEU A 50 -17.70 9.14 5.48
CA LEU A 50 -17.38 8.70 4.13
C LEU A 50 -16.52 7.42 4.17
N ILE A 51 -15.49 7.36 5.02
CA ILE A 51 -14.70 6.13 5.21
C ILE A 51 -15.60 4.95 5.61
N TYR A 52 -16.51 5.15 6.59
CA TYR A 52 -17.48 4.11 6.96
C TYR A 52 -18.35 3.67 5.79
N SER A 53 -18.77 4.59 4.92
CA SER A 53 -19.53 4.28 3.71
C SER A 53 -18.71 3.42 2.76
N LEU A 54 -17.45 3.80 2.50
CA LEU A 54 -16.53 3.07 1.61
C LEU A 54 -16.25 1.65 2.12
N CYS A 55 -16.07 1.49 3.43
CA CYS A 55 -15.95 0.17 4.05
C CYS A 55 -17.28 -0.61 4.05
N LYS A 56 -18.44 0.05 3.96
CA LYS A 56 -19.74 -0.63 3.85
C LYS A 56 -20.00 -1.11 2.43
N THR A 57 -19.58 -0.35 1.43
CA THR A 57 -19.69 -0.68 -0.01
C THR A 57 -18.55 -1.58 -0.50
N ASN A 58 -17.56 -1.89 0.34
CA ASN A 58 -16.33 -2.62 -0.01
C ASN A 58 -15.47 -1.91 -1.07
N ASP A 59 -15.56 -0.59 -1.17
CA ASP A 59 -14.71 0.20 -2.08
C ASP A 59 -13.24 0.24 -1.61
N ILE A 60 -13.01 0.06 -0.31
CA ILE A 60 -11.66 -0.04 0.29
C ILE A 60 -11.56 -1.39 1.04
N PRO A 61 -10.52 -2.20 0.75
CA PRO A 61 -10.20 -3.39 1.54
C PRO A 61 -10.02 -3.04 3.03
N HIS A 62 -10.69 -3.80 3.90
CA HIS A 62 -10.65 -3.53 5.34
C HIS A 62 -10.85 -4.81 6.15
N GLU A 63 -10.26 -4.81 7.34
CA GLU A 63 -10.37 -5.87 8.32
C GLU A 63 -11.35 -5.44 9.42
N ARG A 64 -12.20 -6.36 9.87
CA ARG A 64 -13.15 -6.12 10.97
C ARG A 64 -12.79 -6.99 12.16
N TYR A 65 -12.38 -6.34 13.24
CA TYR A 65 -12.04 -6.99 14.50
C TYR A 65 -13.18 -6.84 15.49
N GLY A 66 -13.73 -7.97 15.95
CA GLY A 66 -14.78 -8.01 16.96
C GLY A 66 -15.26 -9.43 17.19
N VAL A 67 -15.83 -9.68 18.36
CA VAL A 67 -16.50 -10.95 18.65
C VAL A 67 -17.73 -11.12 17.77
N SER A 68 -18.08 -12.37 17.43
CA SER A 68 -19.32 -12.67 16.70
C SER A 68 -20.52 -12.08 17.45
N GLY A 69 -21.35 -11.30 16.76
CA GLY A 69 -22.49 -10.57 17.37
C GLY A 69 -22.13 -9.23 18.02
N SER A 70 -20.88 -8.77 17.95
CA SER A 70 -20.51 -7.44 18.45
C SER A 70 -21.27 -6.33 17.71
N ARG A 71 -21.88 -5.43 18.49
CA ARG A 71 -22.53 -4.21 17.97
C ARG A 71 -21.54 -3.13 17.52
N ARG A 72 -20.25 -3.29 17.85
CA ARG A 72 -19.19 -2.31 17.56
C ARG A 72 -17.89 -3.01 17.15
N PRO A 73 -17.83 -3.62 15.95
CA PRO A 73 -16.57 -4.11 15.42
C PRO A 73 -15.63 -2.94 15.08
N THR A 74 -14.35 -3.10 15.38
CA THR A 74 -13.31 -2.15 15.01
C THR A 74 -12.90 -2.39 13.55
N ILE A 75 -12.95 -1.33 12.74
CA ILE A 75 -12.49 -1.38 11.36
C ILE A 75 -11.02 -0.98 11.32
N LYS A 76 -10.24 -1.76 10.58
CA LYS A 76 -8.82 -1.54 10.34
C LYS A 76 -8.58 -1.53 8.84
N ILE A 77 -7.87 -0.50 8.37
CA ILE A 77 -7.62 -0.24 6.95
C ILE A 77 -6.11 -0.15 6.78
N ARG A 78 -5.57 -0.89 5.82
CA ARG A 78 -4.15 -0.78 5.47
C ARG A 78 -3.88 0.53 4.75
N LEU A 79 -2.77 1.19 5.06
CA LEU A 79 -2.41 2.45 4.43
C LEU A 79 -2.19 2.28 2.92
N SER A 80 -1.58 1.17 2.50
CA SER A 80 -1.40 0.88 1.07
C SER A 80 -2.73 0.78 0.31
N ASP A 81 -3.71 0.08 0.86
CA ASP A 81 -5.05 -0.07 0.27
C ASP A 81 -5.78 1.28 0.17
N LEU A 82 -5.66 2.12 1.21
CA LEU A 82 -6.23 3.47 1.21
C LEU A 82 -5.62 4.37 0.14
N GLU A 83 -4.30 4.33 -0.04
CA GLU A 83 -3.60 5.11 -1.07
C GLU A 83 -3.85 4.56 -2.48
N ALA A 84 -3.97 3.24 -2.64
CA ALA A 84 -4.35 2.61 -3.91
C ALA A 84 -5.73 3.11 -4.37
N TRP A 85 -6.74 3.04 -3.49
CA TRP A 85 -8.06 3.59 -3.76
C TRP A 85 -8.01 5.08 -4.11
N ARG A 86 -7.22 5.88 -3.37
CA ARG A 86 -7.06 7.32 -3.65
C ARG A 86 -6.44 7.58 -5.02
N ALA A 87 -5.47 6.76 -5.44
CA ALA A 87 -4.87 6.86 -6.77
C ALA A 87 -5.89 6.55 -7.87
N GLU A 88 -6.74 5.53 -7.69
CA GLU A 88 -7.81 5.20 -8.63
C GLU A 88 -8.81 6.36 -8.78
N GLN A 89 -9.16 7.06 -7.69
CA GLN A 89 -10.05 8.23 -7.77
C GLN A 89 -9.45 9.37 -8.59
N ARG A 90 -8.12 9.55 -8.57
CA ARG A 90 -7.44 10.56 -9.40
C ARG A 90 -7.40 10.15 -10.87
N ALA A 91 -7.25 8.86 -11.16
CA ALA A 91 -7.19 8.34 -12.52
C ALA A 91 -8.55 8.36 -13.25
N LYS A 92 -9.66 8.38 -12.49
CA LYS A 92 -11.04 8.49 -13.02
C LYS A 92 -11.44 9.92 -13.40
N LYS A 93 -10.55 10.90 -13.20
CA LYS A 93 -10.79 12.32 -13.52
C LYS A 93 -10.26 12.66 -14.91
#